data_AF-W1Y8K2-F1
#
_entry.id   AF-W1Y8K2-F1
#
_cell.length_a   1.000
_cell.length_b   1.000
_cell.length_c   1.000
_cell.angle_alpha   90.00
_cell.angle_beta   90.00
_cell.angle_gamma   90.00
#
_symmetry.space_group_name_H-M   'P 1'
#
loop_
_entity.id
_entity.type
_entity.pdbx_description
1 polymer ?
#
loop_
_entity_poly.entity_id
_entity_poly.type
_entity_poly.pdbx_seq_one_letter_code
_entity_poly.pdbx_strand_id
1 'polypeptide(L)'
;KSYLDNPLQPAKGRGEDTYVQVSWEQALKLIHEQHDRIRKANGPSAIFAGSYGWRSSGVLHKAQTLLQRYMNLAGGYSGHSGDYSTGAAQVIMPHVVGSVEVYEQQTSWPLILENSQVVVL
;
A
#
# COMPACT_ATOMS: atom_id res chain seq x y z
N LYS A 1 1.89 15.48 -25.33
CA LYS A 1 2.93 14.42 -25.34
C LYS A 1 2.41 13.19 -24.60
N SER A 2 2.51 12.00 -25.22
CA SER A 2 2.17 10.68 -24.66
C SER A 2 0.77 10.63 -24.03
N TYR A 3 0.66 10.44 -22.70
CA TYR A 3 -0.62 10.35 -22.00
C TYR A 3 -1.51 11.59 -22.19
N LEU A 4 -0.93 12.79 -22.30
CA LEU A 4 -1.70 14.02 -22.55
C LEU A 4 -2.24 14.12 -23.99
N ASP A 5 -1.64 13.39 -24.95
CA ASP A 5 -2.15 13.35 -26.33
C ASP A 5 -3.30 12.35 -26.45
N ASN A 6 -3.20 11.21 -25.77
CA ASN A 6 -4.26 10.21 -25.71
C ASN A 6 -4.25 9.46 -24.36
N PRO A 7 -5.12 9.86 -23.41
CA PRO A 7 -5.23 9.19 -22.11
C PRO A 7 -5.68 7.73 -22.18
N LEU A 8 -6.34 7.32 -23.27
CA LEU A 8 -6.83 5.95 -23.47
C LEU A 8 -5.76 5.02 -24.04
N GLN A 9 -4.78 5.58 -24.75
CA GLN A 9 -3.67 4.86 -25.36
C GLN A 9 -2.38 5.66 -25.17
N PRO A 10 -1.84 5.74 -23.93
CA PRO A 10 -0.57 6.40 -23.70
C PRO A 10 0.53 5.69 -24.50
N ALA A 11 1.45 6.48 -25.06
CA ALA A 11 2.60 5.93 -25.77
C ALA A 11 3.45 5.06 -24.82
N LYS A 12 4.13 4.05 -25.38
CA LYS A 12 5.10 3.22 -24.64
C LYS A 12 6.31 4.08 -24.24
N GLY A 13 7.02 3.70 -23.17
CA GLY A 13 8.22 4.41 -22.71
C GLY A 13 8.24 4.85 -21.24
N ARG A 14 7.35 4.32 -20.37
CA ARG A 14 7.40 4.59 -18.92
C ARG A 14 8.81 4.31 -18.38
N GLY A 15 9.47 5.34 -17.85
CA GLY A 15 10.87 5.30 -17.40
C GLY A 15 11.85 6.04 -18.31
N GLU A 16 11.44 6.43 -19.52
CA GLU A 16 12.22 7.18 -20.51
C GLU A 16 11.52 8.49 -20.92
N ASP A 17 10.47 8.88 -20.21
CA ASP A 17 9.57 9.98 -20.58
C ASP A 17 10.17 11.38 -20.34
N THR A 18 9.72 12.35 -21.14
CA THR A 18 9.90 13.78 -20.85
C THR A 18 8.69 14.33 -20.12
N TYR A 19 8.90 15.14 -19.08
CA TYR A 19 7.82 15.70 -18.28
C TYR A 19 7.21 16.95 -18.93
N VAL A 20 5.89 17.09 -18.76
CA VAL A 20 5.13 18.27 -19.17
C VAL A 20 4.50 18.88 -17.94
N GLN A 21 4.71 20.18 -17.72
CA GLN A 21 4.07 20.90 -16.64
C GLN A 21 2.58 21.04 -16.92
N VAL A 22 1.76 20.77 -15.90
CA VAL A 22 0.31 20.96 -15.91
C VAL A 22 -0.12 21.66 -14.62
N SER A 23 -1.30 22.28 -14.62
CA SER A 23 -1.88 22.81 -13.39
C SER A 23 -2.35 21.69 -12.47
N TRP A 24 -2.50 21.99 -11.18
CA TRP A 24 -3.10 21.06 -10.22
C TRP A 24 -4.52 20.65 -10.62
N GLU A 25 -5.32 21.59 -11.11
CA GLU A 25 -6.67 21.32 -11.60
C GLU A 25 -6.66 20.29 -12.73
N GLN A 26 -5.75 20.44 -13.71
CA GLN A 26 -5.62 19.51 -14.81
C GLN A 26 -5.15 18.13 -14.33
N ALA A 27 -4.17 18.06 -13.43
CA ALA A 27 -3.69 16.79 -12.88
C ALA A 27 -4.81 16.03 -12.14
N LEU A 28 -5.55 16.72 -11.28
CA LEU A 28 -6.65 16.13 -10.51
C LEU A 28 -7.81 15.67 -11.42
N LYS A 29 -8.15 16.47 -12.43
CA LYS A 29 -9.16 16.11 -13.44
C LYS A 29 -8.77 14.82 -14.18
N LEU A 30 -7.52 14.73 -14.66
CA LEU A 30 -7.04 13.54 -15.37
C LEU A 30 -7.07 12.27 -14.49
N ILE A 31 -6.70 12.38 -13.21
CA ILE A 31 -6.77 11.27 -12.26
C ILE A 31 -8.22 10.82 -12.07
N HIS A 32 -9.13 11.77 -11.84
CA HIS A 32 -10.55 11.48 -11.65
C HIS A 32 -11.16 10.79 -12.87
N GLU A 33 -10.94 11.33 -14.08
CA GLU A 33 -11.49 10.78 -15.32
C GLU A 33 -11.02 9.34 -15.56
N GLN A 34 -9.77 8.99 -15.25
CA GLN A 34 -9.31 7.61 -15.38
C GLN A 34 -9.87 6.69 -14.32
N HIS A 35 -9.91 7.10 -13.05
CA HIS A 35 -10.53 6.28 -12.01
C HIS A 35 -12.00 6.02 -12.30
N ASP A 36 -12.76 7.04 -12.69
CA ASP A 36 -14.18 6.92 -13.04
C ASP A 36 -14.37 5.99 -14.25
N ARG A 37 -13.58 6.20 -15.32
CA ARG A 37 -13.63 5.35 -16.52
C ARG A 37 -13.31 3.89 -16.22
N ILE A 38 -12.21 3.63 -15.52
CA ILE A 38 -11.77 2.26 -15.20
C ILE A 38 -12.83 1.57 -14.34
N ARG A 39 -13.39 2.28 -13.36
CA ARG A 39 -14.43 1.76 -12.49
C ARG A 39 -15.72 1.44 -13.23
N LYS A 40 -16.18 2.34 -14.11
CA LYS A 40 -17.38 2.13 -14.93
C LYS A 40 -17.22 0.95 -15.90
N ALA A 41 -16.04 0.80 -16.48
CA ALA A 41 -15.78 -0.24 -17.48
C ALA A 41 -15.49 -1.63 -16.87
N ASN A 42 -14.78 -1.68 -15.75
CA ASN A 42 -14.19 -2.92 -15.22
C ASN A 42 -14.54 -3.21 -13.75
N GLY A 43 -15.30 -2.33 -13.11
CA GLY A 43 -15.62 -2.44 -11.69
C GLY A 43 -14.48 -2.03 -10.75
N PRO A 44 -14.72 -2.05 -9.43
CA PRO A 44 -13.75 -1.61 -8.42
C PRO A 44 -12.49 -2.47 -8.32
N SER A 45 -12.58 -3.77 -8.67
CA SER A 45 -11.45 -4.70 -8.56
C SER A 45 -10.30 -4.38 -9.54
N ALA A 46 -10.59 -3.63 -10.61
CA ALA A 46 -9.61 -3.19 -11.59
C ALA A 46 -8.72 -2.04 -11.11
N ILE A 47 -8.98 -1.46 -9.93
CA ILE A 47 -8.17 -0.41 -9.33
C ILE A 47 -7.42 -1.02 -8.14
N PHE A 48 -6.09 -1.11 -8.24
CA PHE A 48 -5.27 -1.53 -7.11
C PHE A 48 -4.85 -0.32 -6.27
N ALA A 49 -5.23 -0.30 -5.00
CA ALA A 49 -4.84 0.74 -4.04
C ALA A 49 -4.29 0.17 -2.73
N GLY A 50 -3.65 -1.00 -2.82
CA GLY A 50 -2.96 -1.62 -1.68
C GLY A 50 -1.80 -0.75 -1.17
N SER A 51 -0.98 -0.20 -2.06
CA SER A 51 0.07 0.79 -1.74
C SER A 51 1.00 0.38 -0.59
N TYR A 52 1.46 -0.88 -0.55
CA TYR A 52 2.38 -1.37 0.49
C TYR A 52 3.67 -0.54 0.57
N GLY A 53 4.16 -0.31 1.78
CA GLY A 53 5.45 0.34 2.02
C GLY A 53 5.53 1.07 3.36
N TRP A 54 6.76 1.38 3.76
CA TRP A 54 7.00 2.27 4.89
C TRP A 54 6.59 3.70 4.54
N ARG A 55 5.97 4.38 5.50
CA ARG A 55 5.63 5.80 5.44
C ARG A 55 6.09 6.50 6.72
N SER A 56 6.09 7.82 6.71
CA SER A 56 6.36 8.61 7.90
C SER A 56 5.33 8.37 9.00
N SER A 57 5.79 8.47 10.25
CA SER A 57 4.97 8.41 11.46
C SER A 57 3.98 9.58 11.51
N GLY A 58 2.82 9.35 12.13
CA GLY A 58 1.77 10.35 12.27
C GLY A 58 0.37 9.72 12.31
N VAL A 59 -0.57 10.37 13.00
CA VAL A 59 -1.96 9.90 13.13
C VAL A 59 -2.84 10.43 12.00
N LEU A 60 -2.68 11.71 11.65
CA LEU A 60 -3.49 12.39 10.63
C LEU A 60 -2.96 12.16 9.20
N HIS A 61 -1.68 12.46 8.96
CA HIS A 61 -1.06 12.37 7.63
C HIS A 61 -0.60 10.95 7.27
N LYS A 62 -1.47 9.96 7.47
CA LYS A 62 -1.24 8.56 7.09
C LYS A 62 -1.57 8.36 5.62
N ALA A 63 -0.59 8.57 4.73
CA ALA A 63 -0.78 8.57 3.27
C ALA A 63 -1.61 7.38 2.73
N GLN A 64 -1.27 6.14 3.12
CA GLN A 64 -2.00 4.93 2.72
C GLN A 64 -3.47 4.95 3.19
N THR A 65 -3.72 5.31 4.46
CA THR A 65 -5.08 5.39 5.00
C THR A 65 -5.91 6.46 4.29
N LEU A 66 -5.30 7.60 3.97
CA LEU A 66 -5.98 8.69 3.24
C LEU A 66 -6.30 8.27 1.80
N LEU A 67 -5.37 7.60 1.11
CA LEU A 67 -5.59 7.01 -0.22
C LEU A 67 -6.74 6.01 -0.18
N GLN A 68 -6.70 5.05 0.75
CA GLN A 68 -7.72 4.01 0.89
C GLN A 68 -9.09 4.60 1.27
N ARG A 69 -9.12 5.64 2.11
CA ARG A 69 -10.35 6.39 2.42
C ARG A 69 -10.94 7.02 1.16
N TYR A 70 -10.12 7.70 0.35
CA TYR A 70 -10.56 8.26 -0.93
C TYR A 70 -11.10 7.16 -1.87
N MET A 71 -10.36 6.07 -2.05
CA MET A 71 -10.75 4.99 -2.96
C MET A 71 -12.03 4.27 -2.53
N ASN A 72 -12.25 4.10 -1.21
CA ASN A 72 -13.51 3.58 -0.68
C ASN A 72 -14.68 4.50 -1.04
N LEU A 73 -14.55 5.81 -0.81
CA LEU A 73 -15.59 6.79 -1.15
C LEU A 73 -15.83 6.90 -2.66
N ALA A 74 -14.79 6.69 -3.46
CA ALA A 74 -14.87 6.71 -4.92
C ALA A 74 -15.52 5.45 -5.51
N GLY A 75 -15.82 4.42 -4.70
CA GLY A 75 -16.55 3.22 -5.12
C GLY A 75 -15.79 1.90 -4.98
N GLY A 76 -14.70 1.84 -4.22
CA GLY A 76 -13.96 0.61 -3.88
C GLY A 76 -12.63 0.42 -4.62
N TYR A 77 -11.87 -0.61 -4.25
CA TYR A 77 -10.57 -0.96 -4.84
C TYR A 77 -10.14 -2.40 -4.45
N SER A 78 -9.12 -2.93 -5.11
CA SER A 78 -8.38 -4.13 -4.71
C SER A 78 -7.21 -3.77 -3.78
N GLY A 79 -7.19 -4.35 -2.58
CA GLY A 79 -6.13 -4.19 -1.58
C GLY A 79 -5.05 -5.28 -1.64
N HIS A 80 -4.27 -5.40 -0.56
CA HIS A 80 -3.32 -6.51 -0.34
C HIS A 80 -3.48 -7.05 1.10
N SER A 81 -2.94 -8.24 1.35
CA SER A 81 -2.84 -8.86 2.67
C SER A 81 -1.39 -9.25 2.98
N GLY A 82 -1.03 -9.23 4.27
CA GLY A 82 0.33 -9.53 4.71
C GLY A 82 1.34 -8.43 4.37
N ASP A 83 2.62 -8.77 4.52
CA ASP A 83 3.74 -7.89 4.28
C ASP A 83 5.00 -8.65 3.84
N TYR A 84 6.01 -7.90 3.39
CA TYR A 84 7.28 -8.47 2.96
C TYR A 84 8.19 -8.91 4.12
N SER A 85 7.87 -8.53 5.36
CA SER A 85 8.72 -8.80 6.52
C SER A 85 8.50 -10.23 7.03
N THR A 86 7.24 -10.64 7.19
CA THR A 86 6.90 -11.90 7.87
C THR A 86 5.74 -12.66 7.23
N GLY A 87 5.54 -12.49 5.91
CA GLY A 87 4.40 -13.03 5.16
C GLY A 87 4.14 -14.53 5.32
N ALA A 88 5.18 -15.36 5.50
CA ALA A 88 5.00 -16.79 5.80
C ALA A 88 4.67 -17.04 7.28
N ALA A 89 5.44 -16.42 8.20
CA ALA A 89 5.28 -16.62 9.64
C ALA A 89 3.90 -16.21 10.15
N GLN A 90 3.37 -15.07 9.68
CA GLN A 90 2.03 -14.61 10.03
C GLN A 90 0.91 -15.58 9.64
N VAL A 91 1.16 -16.45 8.65
CA VAL A 91 0.18 -17.45 8.21
C VAL A 91 0.29 -18.71 9.06
N ILE A 92 1.50 -19.21 9.30
CA ILE A 92 1.68 -20.49 10.01
C ILE A 92 1.52 -20.37 11.54
N MET A 93 1.97 -19.28 12.16
CA MET A 93 1.97 -19.14 13.63
C MET A 93 0.56 -19.27 14.25
N PRO A 94 -0.51 -18.68 13.69
CA PRO A 94 -1.86 -18.86 14.25
C PRO A 94 -2.33 -20.32 14.28
N HIS A 95 -1.82 -21.18 13.38
CA HIS A 95 -2.15 -22.60 13.37
C HIS A 95 -1.36 -23.43 14.39
N VAL A 96 -0.23 -22.90 14.87
CA VAL A 96 0.67 -23.62 15.79
C VAL A 96 0.49 -23.12 17.23
N VAL A 97 0.49 -21.80 17.43
CA VAL A 97 0.48 -21.17 18.75
C VAL A 97 -0.76 -20.30 19.01
N GLY A 98 -1.65 -20.15 18.03
CA GLY A 98 -2.90 -19.41 18.18
C GLY A 98 -2.77 -17.89 18.05
N SER A 99 -1.58 -17.36 17.74
CA SER A 99 -1.34 -15.94 17.50
C SER A 99 -0.32 -15.69 16.37
N VAL A 100 -0.13 -14.43 15.98
CA VAL A 100 0.82 -14.05 14.91
C VAL A 100 2.27 -14.03 15.39
N GLU A 101 2.51 -13.83 16.68
CA GLU A 101 3.81 -13.79 17.40
C GLU A 101 4.77 -12.68 16.96
N VAL A 102 5.02 -12.55 15.67
CA VAL A 102 6.10 -11.74 15.09
C VAL A 102 6.00 -10.23 15.36
N TYR A 103 4.84 -9.74 15.81
CA TYR A 103 4.59 -8.34 16.16
C TYR A 103 4.12 -8.13 17.60
N GLU A 104 4.35 -9.13 18.45
CA GLU A 104 3.90 -9.10 19.85
C GLU A 104 5.02 -8.67 20.79
N GLN A 105 4.62 -8.24 21.99
CA GLN A 105 5.56 -7.88 23.02
C GLN A 105 6.33 -9.13 23.48
N GLN A 106 7.64 -8.99 23.58
CA GLN A 106 8.54 -10.06 24.00
C GLN A 106 8.81 -9.98 25.52
N THR A 107 9.43 -11.03 26.08
CA THR A 107 9.97 -11.00 27.45
C THR A 107 10.86 -9.78 27.63
N SER A 108 10.70 -9.06 28.75
CA SER A 108 11.40 -7.81 28.98
C SER A 108 12.92 -8.04 29.08
N TRP A 109 13.68 -7.09 28.52
CA TRP A 109 15.15 -7.13 28.54
C TRP A 109 15.76 -7.37 29.94
N PRO A 110 15.28 -6.74 31.03
CA PRO A 110 15.84 -6.99 32.36
C PRO A 110 15.73 -8.46 32.79
N LEU A 111 14.59 -9.11 32.52
CA LEU A 111 14.40 -10.53 32.87
C LEU A 111 15.33 -11.43 32.06
N ILE A 112 15.51 -11.14 30.76
CA ILE A 112 16.44 -11.90 29.90
C ILE A 112 17.86 -11.79 30.45
N LEU A 113 18.32 -10.59 30.79
CA LEU A 113 19.67 -10.33 31.28
C LEU A 113 19.96 -10.99 32.64
N GLU A 114 18.97 -11.02 33.53
CA GLU A 114 19.12 -11.60 34.86
C GLU A 114 19.03 -13.14 34.85
N ASN A 115 18.20 -13.72 33.98
CA ASN A 115 17.80 -15.13 34.09
C ASN A 115 18.36 -16.06 33.00
N SER A 116 18.88 -15.53 31.88
CA SER A 116 19.33 -16.37 30.76
C SER A 116 20.78 -16.84 30.96
N GLN A 117 21.02 -18.15 30.82
CA GLN A 117 22.38 -18.72 30.82
C GLN A 117 23.03 -18.70 29.43
N VAL A 118 22.21 -18.81 28.38
CA VAL A 118 22.62 -18.83 26.97
C VAL A 118 21.58 -18.08 26.14
N VAL A 119 22.03 -17.22 25.24
CA VAL A 119 21.19 -16.56 24.22
C VAL A 119 21.67 -17.03 22.85
N VAL A 120 20.75 -17.60 22.07
CA VAL A 120 20.99 -18.03 20.68
C VAL A 120 20.39 -17.00 19.75
N LEU A 121 21.21 -16.51 18.81
CA LEU A 121 20.82 -15.57 17.76
C LEU A 121 20.57 -16.32 16.45
#